data_AF-A0A345H3H0-F1
#
_entry.id   AF-A0A345H3H0-F1
#
_cell.length_a   1.000
_cell.length_b   1.000
_cell.length_c   1.000
_cell.angle_alpha   90.00
_cell.angle_beta   90.00
_cell.angle_gamma   90.00
#
_symmetry.space_group_name_H-M   'P 1'
#
loop_
_entity.id
_entity.type
_entity.pdbx_description
1 polymer ?
#
loop_
_entity_poly.entity_id
_entity_poly.type
_entity_poly.pdbx_seq_one_letter_code
_entity_poly.pdbx_strand_id
1 'polypeptide(L)'
;MKTLKNYFNSITTPKTQKDWFADLLFAIIRIICGLLLAIDFGASKFGMPWTHEGQNLNLFEVAAWFPEDVANYGGIFAVFPIFFAWMGACSEAVGGLLLALGLQTRIASFLIMCTMLVAIFMQKWGQGTWGMLPAMGFLWIAIYNLYFGSGRFGIDYLISKKINA
;
A
#
# COMPACT_ATOMS: atom_id res chain seq x y z
N MET A 1 16.15 12.74 -20.71
CA MET A 1 15.31 11.54 -20.91
C MET A 1 15.98 10.23 -20.48
N LYS A 2 17.28 9.99 -20.79
CA LYS A 2 18.01 8.78 -20.33
C LYS A 2 18.00 8.59 -18.80
N THR A 3 18.06 9.67 -18.02
CA THR A 3 18.08 9.62 -16.55
C THR A 3 16.77 9.12 -15.94
N LEU A 4 15.62 9.64 -16.38
CA LEU A 4 14.28 9.22 -15.89
C LEU A 4 14.02 7.73 -16.16
N LYS A 5 14.39 7.25 -17.36
CA LYS A 5 14.27 5.83 -17.72
C LYS A 5 15.10 4.94 -16.79
N ASN A 6 16.31 5.38 -16.43
CA ASN A 6 17.19 4.62 -15.53
C ASN A 6 16.62 4.56 -14.11
N TYR A 7 16.07 5.67 -13.59
CA TYR A 7 15.40 5.67 -12.28
C TYR A 7 14.17 4.75 -12.27
N PHE A 8 13.32 4.85 -13.30
CA PHE A 8 12.16 3.98 -13.44
C PHE A 8 12.57 2.50 -13.47
N ASN A 9 13.60 2.15 -14.26
CA ASN A 9 14.10 0.78 -14.32
C ASN A 9 14.65 0.32 -12.97
N SER A 10 15.40 1.17 -12.27
CA SER A 10 15.95 0.88 -10.94
C SER A 10 14.86 0.63 -9.89
N ILE A 11 13.79 1.43 -9.92
CA ILE A 11 12.66 1.31 -8.99
C ILE A 11 11.83 0.07 -9.32
N THR A 12 11.72 -0.28 -10.60
CA THR A 12 10.89 -1.40 -11.08
C THR A 12 11.63 -2.74 -10.97
N THR A 13 12.95 -2.80 -11.12
CA THR A 13 13.71 -4.07 -11.13
C THR A 13 13.69 -4.72 -9.74
N PRO A 14 13.00 -5.86 -9.54
CA PRO A 14 12.96 -6.51 -8.23
C PRO A 14 14.25 -7.26 -7.93
N LYS A 15 14.54 -7.49 -6.65
CA LYS A 15 15.63 -8.34 -6.17
C LYS A 15 15.12 -9.78 -6.06
N THR A 16 15.53 -10.64 -6.98
CA THR A 16 15.18 -12.06 -6.95
C THR A 16 16.05 -12.82 -5.97
N GLN A 17 15.47 -13.77 -5.25
CA GLN A 17 16.23 -14.64 -4.34
C GLN A 17 17.01 -15.71 -5.10
N LYS A 18 17.96 -16.37 -4.43
CA LYS A 18 18.68 -17.50 -5.03
C LYS A 18 17.68 -18.59 -5.47
N ASP A 19 16.87 -19.06 -4.53
CA ASP A 19 15.87 -20.10 -4.76
C ASP A 19 14.51 -19.51 -5.11
N TRP A 20 13.88 -20.06 -6.15
CA TRP A 20 12.56 -19.60 -6.62
C TRP A 20 11.47 -19.76 -5.56
N PHE A 21 11.62 -20.75 -4.67
CA PHE A 21 10.69 -20.99 -3.59
C PHE A 21 10.64 -19.84 -2.58
N ALA A 22 11.78 -19.19 -2.30
CA ALA A 22 11.81 -18.01 -1.44
C ALA A 22 11.02 -16.84 -2.05
N ASP A 23 11.16 -16.62 -3.37
CA ASP A 23 10.35 -15.63 -4.07
C ASP A 23 8.85 -15.99 -4.04
N LEU A 24 8.50 -17.28 -4.14
CA LEU A 24 7.11 -17.72 -4.04
C LEU A 24 6.54 -17.42 -2.64
N LEU A 25 7.28 -17.72 -1.58
CA LEU A 25 6.85 -17.47 -0.21
C LEU A 25 6.62 -15.97 0.03
N PHE A 26 7.57 -15.11 -0.39
CA PHE A 26 7.39 -13.67 -0.29
C PHE A 26 6.22 -13.16 -1.13
N ALA A 27 5.97 -13.76 -2.30
CA ALA A 27 4.84 -13.40 -3.13
C ALA A 27 3.50 -13.77 -2.49
N ILE A 28 3.38 -14.95 -1.86
CA ILE A 28 2.15 -15.34 -1.15
C ILE A 28 1.84 -14.33 -0.04
N ILE A 29 2.83 -13.99 0.79
CA ILE A 29 2.66 -13.00 1.87
C ILE A 29 2.26 -11.63 1.29
N ARG A 30 2.95 -11.18 0.25
CA ARG A 30 2.68 -9.91 -0.44
C ARG A 30 1.26 -9.87 -1.03
N ILE A 31 0.83 -10.94 -1.69
CA ILE A 31 -0.50 -11.05 -2.32
C ILE A 31 -1.58 -11.01 -1.25
N ILE A 32 -1.48 -11.85 -0.22
CA ILE A 32 -2.47 -11.88 0.87
C ILE A 32 -2.55 -10.53 1.56
N CYS A 33 -1.40 -9.92 1.90
CA CYS A 33 -1.34 -8.60 2.50
C CYS A 33 -2.01 -7.53 1.64
N GLY A 34 -1.66 -7.46 0.35
CA GLY A 34 -2.20 -6.46 -0.55
C GLY A 34 -3.71 -6.63 -0.77
N LEU A 35 -4.20 -7.88 -0.85
CA LEU A 35 -5.63 -8.17 -0.95
C LEU A 35 -6.39 -7.81 0.32
N LEU A 36 -5.86 -8.13 1.51
CA LEU A 36 -6.48 -7.74 2.78
C LEU A 36 -6.54 -6.22 2.93
N LEU A 37 -5.46 -5.51 2.58
CA LEU A 37 -5.47 -4.04 2.54
C LEU A 37 -6.50 -3.51 1.56
N ALA A 38 -6.61 -4.09 0.36
CA ALA A 38 -7.50 -3.58 -0.67
C ALA A 38 -8.99 -3.85 -0.40
N ILE A 39 -9.30 -5.05 0.07
CA ILE A 39 -10.68 -5.57 0.17
C ILE A 39 -11.32 -5.21 1.50
N ASP A 40 -10.55 -5.22 2.59
CA ASP A 40 -11.09 -4.98 3.93
C ASP A 40 -10.84 -3.52 4.34
N PHE A 41 -9.58 -3.15 4.55
CA PHE A 41 -9.22 -1.85 5.10
C PHE A 41 -9.48 -0.70 4.12
N GLY A 42 -9.05 -0.82 2.87
CA GLY A 42 -9.21 0.19 1.83
C GLY A 42 -10.67 0.37 1.43
N ALA A 43 -11.37 -0.73 1.13
CA ALA A 43 -12.77 -0.67 0.71
C ALA A 43 -13.72 -0.14 1.79
N SER A 44 -13.33 -0.20 3.08
CA SER A 44 -14.10 0.36 4.20
C SER A 44 -14.11 1.89 4.27
N LYS A 45 -13.24 2.56 3.49
CA LYS A 45 -13.08 4.03 3.50
C LYS A 45 -12.84 4.66 2.13
N PHE A 46 -12.70 3.85 1.09
CA PHE A 46 -12.46 4.27 -0.29
C PHE A 46 -13.38 3.48 -1.23
N GLY A 47 -14.11 4.19 -2.09
CA GLY A 47 -15.02 3.56 -3.04
C GLY A 47 -14.28 2.77 -4.11
N MET A 48 -14.46 1.46 -4.09
CA MET A 48 -13.90 0.49 -5.03
C MET A 48 -15.03 -0.38 -5.62
N PRO A 49 -14.81 -1.08 -6.75
CA PRO A 49 -15.82 -1.97 -7.33
C PRO A 49 -16.32 -3.09 -6.40
N TRP A 50 -15.56 -3.41 -5.34
CA TRP A 50 -15.90 -4.40 -4.32
C TRP A 50 -16.28 -3.77 -2.97
N THR A 51 -16.44 -2.44 -2.90
CA THR A 51 -16.95 -1.77 -1.70
C THR A 51 -18.39 -2.20 -1.46
N HIS A 52 -18.72 -2.43 -0.19
CA HIS A 52 -20.06 -2.86 0.20
C HIS A 52 -21.07 -1.73 -0.06
N GLU A 53 -22.22 -2.06 -0.66
CA GLU A 53 -23.27 -1.08 -1.01
C GLU A 53 -23.73 -0.24 0.19
N GLY A 54 -23.73 -0.82 1.39
CA GLY A 54 -24.09 -0.13 2.63
C GLY A 54 -23.20 1.07 2.99
N GLN A 55 -22.02 1.22 2.36
CA GLN A 55 -21.16 2.38 2.57
C GLN A 55 -21.55 3.59 1.73
N ASN A 56 -22.38 3.43 0.69
CA ASN A 56 -22.84 4.51 -0.19
C ASN A 56 -21.70 5.40 -0.76
N LEU A 57 -20.59 4.78 -1.16
CA LEU A 57 -19.45 5.47 -1.77
C LEU A 57 -19.45 5.32 -3.28
N ASN A 58 -19.28 6.42 -4.02
CA ASN A 58 -18.97 6.39 -5.43
C ASN A 58 -17.52 5.92 -5.68
N LEU A 59 -17.20 5.54 -6.91
CA LEU A 59 -15.85 5.12 -7.27
C LEU A 59 -14.81 6.22 -6.96
N PHE A 60 -13.79 5.86 -6.18
CA PHE A 60 -12.72 6.73 -5.68
C PHE A 60 -13.16 7.85 -4.74
N GLU A 61 -14.38 7.76 -4.22
CA GLU A 61 -14.86 8.60 -3.14
C GLU A 61 -14.29 8.13 -1.80
N VAL A 62 -13.98 9.07 -0.92
CA VAL A 62 -13.51 8.79 0.43
C VAL A 62 -14.68 8.90 1.38
N ALA A 63 -14.77 7.98 2.35
CA ALA A 63 -15.83 8.03 3.35
C ALA A 63 -15.83 9.36 4.12
N ALA A 64 -17.01 9.97 4.28
CA ALA A 64 -17.17 11.31 4.82
C ALA A 64 -16.56 11.50 6.23
N TRP A 65 -16.56 10.44 7.04
CA TRP A 65 -15.98 10.44 8.39
C TRP A 65 -14.45 10.50 8.39
N PHE A 66 -13.79 10.03 7.33
CA PHE A 66 -12.34 9.83 7.34
C PHE A 66 -11.53 11.16 7.30
N PRO A 67 -11.91 12.16 6.50
CA PRO A 67 -11.31 13.50 6.59
C PRO A 67 -11.47 14.15 7.97
N GLU A 68 -12.58 13.92 8.67
CA GLU A 68 -12.80 14.45 10.02
C GLU A 68 -11.83 13.83 11.02
N ASP A 69 -11.65 12.51 10.98
CA ASP A 69 -10.64 11.79 11.77
C ASP A 69 -9.23 12.31 11.48
N VAL A 70 -8.89 12.50 10.20
CA VAL A 70 -7.57 13.01 9.79
C VAL A 70 -7.35 14.44 10.29
N ALA A 71 -8.39 15.29 10.30
CA ALA A 71 -8.27 16.64 10.84
C ALA A 71 -7.93 16.63 12.34
N ASN A 72 -8.46 15.65 13.09
CA ASN A 72 -8.19 15.49 14.52
C ASN A 72 -6.75 15.08 14.83
N TYR A 73 -5.98 14.58 13.86
CA TYR A 73 -4.55 14.28 14.05
C TYR A 73 -3.69 15.54 14.26
N GLY A 74 -4.20 16.72 13.90
CA GLY A 74 -3.51 18.00 14.09
C GLY A 74 -2.38 18.25 13.09
N GLY A 75 -1.64 19.34 13.30
CA GLY A 75 -0.50 19.71 12.44
C GLY A 75 -0.86 19.84 10.96
N ILE A 76 -0.05 19.25 10.08
CA ILE A 76 -0.29 19.28 8.63
C ILE A 76 -1.57 18.55 8.21
N PHE A 77 -2.03 17.57 9.00
CA PHE A 77 -3.22 16.79 8.72
C PHE A 77 -4.49 17.63 8.90
N ALA A 78 -4.51 18.53 9.89
CA ALA A 78 -5.59 19.49 10.09
C ALA A 78 -5.66 20.58 9.00
N VAL A 79 -4.53 20.92 8.37
CA VAL A 79 -4.49 21.92 7.29
C VAL A 79 -5.01 21.35 5.97
N PHE A 80 -4.70 20.09 5.66
CA PHE A 80 -5.10 19.43 4.40
C PHE A 80 -5.78 18.06 4.63
N PRO A 81 -6.88 17.99 5.42
CA PRO A 81 -7.44 16.72 5.86
C PRO A 81 -7.99 15.88 4.71
N ILE A 82 -8.67 16.51 3.75
CA ILE A 82 -9.24 15.83 2.58
C ILE A 82 -8.14 15.18 1.75
N PHE A 83 -7.02 15.88 1.53
CA PHE A 83 -5.90 15.36 0.76
C PHE A 83 -5.26 14.14 1.44
N PHE A 84 -4.97 14.24 2.74
CA PHE A 84 -4.35 13.13 3.48
C PHE A 84 -5.30 11.94 3.67
N ALA A 85 -6.59 12.19 3.88
CA ALA A 85 -7.62 11.14 3.91
C ALA A 85 -7.69 10.43 2.56
N TRP A 86 -7.73 11.16 1.45
CA TRP A 86 -7.73 10.56 0.12
C TRP A 86 -6.46 9.75 -0.14
N MET A 87 -5.29 10.31 0.17
CA MET A 87 -4.01 9.62 -0.02
C MET A 87 -3.91 8.34 0.83
N GLY A 88 -4.32 8.38 2.09
CA GLY A 88 -4.31 7.21 2.97
C GLY A 88 -5.30 6.13 2.51
N ALA A 89 -6.53 6.52 2.18
CA ALA A 89 -7.58 5.62 1.71
C ALA A 89 -7.20 4.97 0.36
N CYS A 90 -6.70 5.77 -0.58
CA CYS A 90 -6.22 5.31 -1.89
C CYS A 90 -4.97 4.41 -1.75
N SER A 91 -4.04 4.75 -0.86
CA SER A 91 -2.85 3.92 -0.62
C SER A 91 -3.20 2.53 -0.07
N GLU A 92 -4.27 2.40 0.72
CA GLU A 92 -4.70 1.10 1.21
C GLU A 92 -5.49 0.33 0.14
N ALA A 93 -6.43 0.98 -0.53
CA ALA A 93 -7.26 0.35 -1.55
C ALA A 93 -6.48 0.02 -2.84
N VAL A 94 -6.04 1.07 -3.55
CA VAL A 94 -5.33 0.93 -4.82
C VAL A 94 -3.89 0.50 -4.58
N GLY A 95 -3.22 1.05 -3.58
CA GLY A 95 -1.86 0.63 -3.23
C GLY A 95 -1.81 -0.82 -2.76
N GLY A 96 -2.82 -1.31 -2.03
CA GLY A 96 -2.96 -2.73 -1.69
C GLY A 96 -3.09 -3.62 -2.93
N LEU A 97 -3.90 -3.22 -3.92
CA LEU A 97 -4.03 -3.94 -5.18
C LEU A 97 -2.71 -3.96 -5.97
N LEU A 98 -2.03 -2.81 -6.10
CA LEU A 98 -0.74 -2.70 -6.75
C LEU A 98 0.32 -3.57 -6.07
N LEU A 99 0.33 -3.55 -4.72
CA LEU A 99 1.18 -4.41 -3.92
C LEU A 99 0.87 -5.89 -4.18
N ALA A 100 -0.40 -6.30 -4.27
CA ALA A 100 -0.81 -7.68 -4.54
C ALA A 100 -0.47 -8.16 -5.96
N LEU A 101 -0.58 -7.29 -6.97
CA LEU A 101 -0.17 -7.61 -8.34
C LEU A 101 1.35 -7.58 -8.52
N GLY A 102 2.07 -6.90 -7.62
CA GLY A 102 3.50 -6.70 -7.73
C GLY A 102 3.83 -5.69 -8.83
N LEU A 103 3.01 -4.65 -8.97
CA LEU A 103 3.18 -3.56 -9.92
C LEU A 103 3.59 -2.28 -9.19
N GLN A 104 4.71 -1.70 -9.59
CA GLN A 104 5.36 -0.57 -8.90
C GLN A 104 5.45 -0.81 -7.38
N THR A 105 5.88 -2.03 -7.03
CA THR A 105 5.83 -2.59 -5.67
C THR A 105 6.51 -1.66 -4.67
N ARG A 106 7.67 -1.08 -5.03
CA ARG A 106 8.39 -0.15 -4.16
C ARG A 106 7.62 1.14 -3.89
N ILE A 107 6.96 1.70 -4.90
CA ILE A 107 6.17 2.92 -4.75
C ILE A 107 4.93 2.62 -3.90
N ALA A 108 4.21 1.54 -4.22
CA ALA A 108 3.04 1.11 -3.45
C ALA A 108 3.41 0.83 -1.98
N SER A 109 4.50 0.09 -1.74
CA SER A 109 5.01 -0.18 -0.39
C SER A 109 5.41 1.09 0.35
N PHE A 110 6.01 2.07 -0.31
CA PHE A 110 6.35 3.34 0.33
C PHE A 110 5.10 4.09 0.82
N LEU A 111 4.06 4.19 -0.03
CA LEU A 111 2.81 4.86 0.33
C LEU A 111 2.08 4.11 1.47
N ILE A 112 2.04 2.78 1.40
CA ILE A 112 1.46 1.94 2.47
C ILE A 112 2.24 2.13 3.76
N MET A 113 3.58 2.12 3.71
CA MET A 113 4.43 2.35 4.88
C MET A 113 4.11 3.70 5.55
N CYS A 114 4.00 4.80 4.77
CA CYS A 114 3.60 6.10 5.31
C CYS A 114 2.22 6.05 5.97
N THR A 115 1.25 5.40 5.32
CA THR A 115 -0.13 5.29 5.82
C THR A 115 -0.18 4.48 7.13
N MET A 116 0.55 3.37 7.21
CA MET A 116 0.61 2.55 8.43
C MET A 116 1.31 3.28 9.59
N LEU A 117 2.36 4.07 9.31
CA LEU A 117 3.00 4.90 10.34
C LEU A 117 2.02 5.94 10.90
N VAL A 118 1.26 6.61 10.03
CA VAL A 118 0.21 7.54 10.47
C VAL A 118 -0.87 6.81 11.28
N ALA A 119 -1.34 5.65 10.83
CA ALA A 119 -2.32 4.85 11.56
C ALA A 119 -1.82 4.45 12.96
N ILE A 120 -0.55 4.02 13.07
CA ILE A 120 0.06 3.64 14.35
C ILE A 120 0.14 4.83 15.30
N PHE A 121 0.74 5.95 14.87
CA PHE A 121 1.05 7.07 15.76
C PHE A 121 -0.13 8.00 16.00
N MET A 122 -1.02 8.20 15.02
CA MET A 122 -2.09 9.19 15.10
C MET A 122 -3.45 8.58 15.45
N GLN A 123 -3.74 7.37 14.96
CA GLN A 123 -5.06 6.74 15.16
C GLN A 123 -5.07 5.70 16.30
N LYS A 124 -3.99 4.93 16.46
CA LYS A 124 -3.98 3.71 17.29
C LYS A 124 -3.05 3.72 18.50
N TRP A 125 -2.21 4.75 18.69
CA TRP A 125 -1.16 4.82 19.73
C TRP A 125 -1.66 4.51 21.15
N GLY A 126 -2.88 4.95 21.50
CA GLY A 126 -3.50 4.71 22.81
C GLY A 126 -4.28 3.39 22.96
N GLN A 127 -4.42 2.59 21.91
CA GLN A 127 -5.24 1.35 21.92
C GLN A 127 -4.46 0.10 22.35
N GLY A 128 -3.21 0.28 22.80
CA GLY A 128 -2.29 -0.82 23.15
C GLY A 128 -1.80 -1.61 21.94
N THR A 129 -0.87 -2.54 22.18
CA THR A 129 -0.21 -3.30 21.11
C THR A 129 -1.18 -4.09 20.25
N TRP A 130 -2.23 -4.67 20.85
CA TRP A 130 -3.24 -5.44 20.13
C TRP A 130 -4.05 -4.58 19.14
N GLY A 131 -4.36 -3.33 19.50
CA GLY A 131 -5.05 -2.39 18.60
C GLY A 131 -4.17 -1.90 17.44
N MET A 132 -2.85 -1.88 17.63
CA MET A 132 -1.86 -1.50 16.61
C MET A 132 -1.39 -2.66 15.73
N LEU A 133 -1.63 -3.91 16.14
CA LEU A 133 -1.07 -5.09 15.50
C LEU A 133 -1.37 -5.19 13.99
N PRO A 134 -2.60 -4.91 13.49
CA PRO A 134 -2.86 -4.94 12.05
C PRO A 134 -1.98 -3.93 11.28
N ALA A 135 -1.90 -2.68 11.76
CA ALA A 135 -1.11 -1.65 11.11
C ALA A 135 0.39 -1.97 11.14
N MET A 136 0.89 -2.54 12.24
CA MET A 136 2.27 -3.02 12.33
C MET A 136 2.55 -4.18 11.38
N GLY A 137 1.62 -5.12 11.24
CA GLY A 137 1.75 -6.26 10.32
C GLY A 137 1.88 -5.79 8.87
N PHE A 138 0.99 -4.89 8.43
CA PHE A 138 1.06 -4.28 7.10
C PHE A 138 2.34 -3.45 6.91
N LEU A 139 2.77 -2.72 7.94
CA LEU A 139 4.01 -1.94 7.92
C LEU A 139 5.23 -2.82 7.65
N TRP A 140 5.37 -3.94 8.37
CA TRP A 140 6.51 -4.85 8.17
C TRP A 140 6.54 -5.43 6.76
N ILE A 141 5.36 -5.78 6.23
CA ILE A 141 5.23 -6.30 4.88
C ILE A 141 5.60 -5.23 3.84
N ALA A 142 5.16 -3.99 4.06
CA ALA A 142 5.52 -2.86 3.22
C ALA A 142 7.04 -2.60 3.23
N ILE A 143 7.69 -2.62 4.40
CA ILE A 143 9.14 -2.35 4.51
C ILE A 143 9.97 -3.36 3.73
N TYR A 144 9.70 -4.67 3.84
CA TYR A 144 10.50 -5.64 3.09
C TYR A 144 10.23 -5.56 1.58
N ASN A 145 8.99 -5.32 1.15
CA ASN A 145 8.64 -5.17 -0.26
C ASN A 145 9.20 -3.86 -0.85
N LEU A 146 9.38 -2.81 -0.04
CA LEU A 146 10.10 -1.61 -0.44
C LEU A 146 11.55 -1.92 -0.83
N TYR A 147 12.21 -2.83 -0.10
CA TYR A 147 13.58 -3.24 -0.38
C TYR A 147 13.67 -4.25 -1.54
N PHE A 148 12.93 -5.36 -1.44
CA PHE A 148 13.01 -6.47 -2.40
C PHE A 148 12.24 -6.20 -3.69
N GLY A 149 11.20 -5.38 -3.68
CA GLY A 149 10.25 -5.26 -4.79
C GLY A 149 9.38 -6.53 -4.91
N SER A 150 8.87 -6.81 -6.11
CA SER A 150 7.89 -7.89 -6.33
C SER A 150 8.44 -9.32 -6.25
N GLY A 151 9.77 -9.50 -6.23
CA GLY A 151 10.42 -10.79 -6.50
C GLY A 151 10.10 -11.32 -7.91
N ARG A 152 10.34 -12.62 -8.15
CA ARG A 152 10.06 -13.30 -9.44
C ARG A 152 8.57 -13.31 -9.82
N PHE A 153 7.68 -13.35 -8.84
CA PHE A 153 6.24 -13.50 -9.04
C PHE A 153 5.53 -12.15 -8.92
N GLY A 154 5.75 -11.24 -9.86
CA GLY A 154 5.01 -9.99 -9.93
C GLY A 154 5.21 -9.28 -11.27
N ILE A 155 4.36 -8.31 -11.55
CA ILE A 155 4.37 -7.60 -12.85
C ILE A 155 5.68 -6.84 -13.06
N ASP A 156 6.26 -6.27 -12.00
CA ASP A 156 7.56 -5.57 -12.02
C ASP A 156 8.69 -6.44 -12.57
N TYR A 157 8.72 -7.74 -12.26
CA TYR A 157 9.69 -8.67 -12.82
C TYR A 157 9.54 -8.84 -14.34
N LEU A 158 8.30 -8.97 -14.82
CA LEU A 158 8.01 -9.11 -16.25
C LEU A 158 8.39 -7.84 -17.01
N ILE A 159 8.09 -6.66 -16.44
CA ILE A 159 8.47 -5.36 -17.00
C ILE A 159 9.99 -5.25 -17.07
N SER A 160 10.69 -5.55 -15.98
CA SER A 160 12.16 -5.52 -15.91
C SER A 160 12.81 -6.46 -16.93
N LYS A 161 12.28 -7.69 -17.09
CA LYS A 161 12.77 -8.64 -18.09
C LYS A 161 12.64 -8.10 -19.51
N LYS A 162 11.54 -7.40 -19.83
CA LYS A 162 11.31 -6.79 -21.15
C LYS A 162 12.16 -5.54 -21.40
N ILE A 163 12.45 -4.75 -20.37
CA ILE A 163 13.30 -3.56 -20.50
C ILE A 163 14.76 -3.91 -20.75
N ASN A 164 15.22 -5.03 -20.17
CA ASN A 164 16.61 -5.49 -20.25
C ASN A 164 16.87 -6.53 -21.36
N ALA A 165 15.83 -6.92 -22.12
CA ALA A 165 15.92 -7.77 -23.31
C ALA A 165 16.24 -6.91 -24.54
#